data_AF-A0A524Q6G2-F1
#
_entry.id   AF-A0A524Q6G2-F1
#
_cell.length_a   1.000
_cell.length_b   1.000
_cell.length_c   1.000
_cell.angle_alpha   90.00
_cell.angle_beta   90.00
_cell.angle_gamma   90.00
#
_symmetry.space_group_name_H-M   'P 1'
#
loop_
_entity.id
_entity.type
_entity.pdbx_description
1 polymer ?
#
loop_
_entity_poly.entity_id
_entity_poly.type
_entity_poly.pdbx_seq_one_letter_code
_entity_poly.pdbx_strand_id
1 'polypeptide(L)'
;MKIRAAIMVLSCLFMARCATYYHIMPRPTSDFFSTKERDILGKTTRAIEFDYGFDEDILLDYVFPLSPGFATFKGGERELSRAIEGMDGDTLVAYSEKIYRLKIQTALRMEKYRKDKNWSQYTYISTYPLPPLDHYAGLVEQQALKKVKGYRDEIEERKSEIERGIIMEMRRAEFEELWKYDYDS
;
A
#
# COMPACT_ATOMS: atom_id res chain seq x y z
N MET A 1 -44.64 -29.83 -18.46
CA MET A 1 -44.25 -29.47 -17.08
C MET A 1 -42.78 -29.80 -16.73
N LYS A 2 -42.13 -30.79 -17.35
CA LYS A 2 -40.75 -31.21 -17.01
C LYS A 2 -39.65 -30.18 -17.34
N ILE A 3 -39.82 -29.36 -18.38
CA ILE A 3 -38.83 -28.35 -18.80
C ILE A 3 -38.76 -27.15 -17.83
N ARG A 4 -39.89 -26.75 -17.25
CA ARG A 4 -39.93 -25.62 -16.29
C ARG A 4 -39.20 -25.93 -14.98
N ALA A 5 -39.27 -27.19 -14.52
CA ALA A 5 -38.53 -27.64 -13.35
C ALA A 5 -37.00 -27.69 -13.63
N ALA A 6 -36.59 -28.13 -14.82
CA ALA A 6 -35.18 -28.17 -15.20
C ALA A 6 -34.55 -26.76 -15.29
N ILE A 7 -35.28 -25.78 -15.83
CA ILE A 7 -34.81 -24.38 -15.90
C ILE A 7 -34.64 -23.81 -14.48
N MET A 8 -35.60 -24.05 -13.59
CA MET A 8 -35.55 -23.54 -12.21
C MET A 8 -34.38 -24.14 -11.40
N VAL A 9 -34.07 -25.43 -11.59
CA VAL A 9 -32.89 -26.07 -10.98
C VAL A 9 -31.58 -25.52 -11.55
N LEU A 10 -31.52 -25.27 -12.87
CA LEU A 10 -30.34 -24.68 -13.51
C LEU A 10 -30.07 -23.25 -13.00
N SER A 11 -31.12 -22.44 -12.80
CA SER A 11 -31.01 -21.08 -12.24
C SER A 11 -30.44 -21.07 -10.82
N CYS A 12 -30.85 -22.02 -9.96
CA CYS A 12 -30.32 -22.16 -8.61
C CYS A 12 -28.84 -22.56 -8.59
N LEU A 13 -28.39 -23.38 -9.55
CA LEU A 13 -26.99 -23.78 -9.66
C LEU A 13 -26.08 -22.63 -10.13
N PHE A 14 -26.58 -21.72 -10.97
CA PHE A 14 -25.83 -20.52 -11.36
C PHE A 14 -25.66 -19.52 -10.20
N MET A 15 -26.67 -19.33 -9.34
CA MET A 15 -26.54 -18.46 -8.16
C MET A 15 -25.59 -19.04 -7.09
N ALA A 16 -25.53 -20.36 -6.95
CA ALA A 16 -24.61 -21.02 -6.02
C ALA A 16 -23.13 -20.86 -6.43
N ARG A 17 -22.83 -20.75 -7.74
CA ARG A 17 -21.45 -20.56 -8.23
C ARG A 17 -20.91 -19.15 -8.00
N CYS A 18 -21.75 -18.12 -8.00
CA CYS A 18 -21.29 -16.76 -7.69
C CYS A 18 -20.89 -16.61 -6.23
N ALA A 19 -21.63 -17.21 -5.29
CA ALA A 19 -21.33 -17.09 -3.86
C ALA A 19 -20.09 -17.90 -3.42
N THR A 20 -19.79 -19.03 -4.08
CA THR A 20 -18.63 -19.87 -3.75
C THR A 20 -17.34 -19.42 -4.43
N TYR A 21 -17.40 -18.77 -5.60
CA TYR A 21 -16.21 -18.27 -6.30
C TYR A 21 -15.40 -17.27 -5.47
N TYR A 22 -16.08 -16.39 -4.72
CA TYR A 22 -15.42 -15.40 -3.85
C TYR A 22 -14.76 -15.99 -2.59
N HIS A 23 -15.09 -17.23 -2.21
CA HIS A 23 -14.51 -17.90 -1.03
C HIS A 23 -13.40 -18.88 -1.36
N ILE A 24 -13.27 -19.33 -2.61
CA ILE A 24 -12.34 -20.40 -3.01
C ILE A 24 -11.03 -19.85 -3.57
N MET A 25 -11.02 -18.64 -4.14
CA MET A 25 -9.79 -17.97 -4.57
C MET A 25 -9.20 -17.23 -3.37
N PRO A 26 -8.02 -17.60 -2.86
CA PRO A 26 -7.32 -16.75 -1.90
C PRO A 26 -7.06 -15.41 -2.59
N ARG A 27 -7.61 -14.33 -2.02
CA ARG A 27 -7.29 -12.98 -2.47
C ARG A 27 -5.78 -12.79 -2.42
N PRO A 28 -5.14 -12.24 -3.46
CA PRO A 28 -3.72 -11.93 -3.40
C PRO A 28 -3.46 -11.05 -2.17
N THR A 29 -2.67 -11.57 -1.23
CA THR A 29 -2.26 -10.84 -0.04
C THR A 29 -0.91 -10.20 -0.32
N SER A 30 -0.75 -8.92 0.03
CA SER A 30 0.56 -8.29 -0.02
C SER A 30 1.53 -8.91 0.99
N ASP A 31 2.74 -9.22 0.54
CA ASP A 31 3.86 -9.65 1.38
C ASP A 31 4.74 -8.47 1.83
N PHE A 32 4.34 -7.22 1.55
CA PHE A 32 5.15 -6.04 1.86
C PHE A 32 5.39 -5.89 3.38
N PHE A 33 4.35 -6.08 4.20
CA PHE A 33 4.46 -6.04 5.66
C PHE A 33 4.39 -7.44 6.26
N SER A 34 5.37 -7.78 7.11
CA SER A 34 5.31 -8.95 7.98
C SER A 34 4.22 -8.81 9.05
N THR A 35 3.84 -9.90 9.70
CA THR A 35 2.79 -9.89 10.73
C THR A 35 3.05 -8.87 11.84
N LYS A 36 4.30 -8.76 12.32
CA LYS A 36 4.68 -7.78 13.35
C LYS A 36 4.58 -6.35 12.86
N GLU A 37 4.95 -6.10 11.60
CA GLU A 37 4.86 -4.76 11.01
C GLU A 37 3.41 -4.37 10.72
N ARG A 38 2.53 -5.32 10.41
CA ARG A 38 1.08 -5.10 10.29
C ARG A 38 0.47 -4.69 11.63
N ASP A 39 0.91 -5.27 12.74
CA ASP A 39 0.47 -4.86 14.07
C ASP A 39 0.88 -3.41 14.38
N ILE A 40 2.12 -3.04 14.03
CA ILE A 40 2.60 -1.65 14.15
C ILE A 40 1.75 -0.74 13.26
N LEU A 41 1.59 -1.08 11.98
CA LEU A 41 0.81 -0.32 11.01
C LEU A 41 -0.63 -0.12 11.48
N GLY A 42 -1.29 -1.18 11.95
CA GLY A 42 -2.65 -1.10 12.48
C GLY A 42 -2.74 -0.23 13.73
N LYS A 43 -1.74 -0.28 14.62
CA LYS A 43 -1.71 0.57 15.82
C LYS A 43 -1.54 2.05 15.49
N THR A 44 -0.61 2.37 14.58
CA THR A 44 -0.24 3.75 14.25
C THR A 44 -1.25 4.42 13.34
N THR A 45 -1.81 3.71 12.36
CA THR A 45 -2.87 4.23 11.48
C THR A 45 -4.15 4.51 12.26
N ARG A 46 -4.62 3.56 13.08
CA ARG A 46 -5.81 3.77 13.92
C ARG A 46 -5.66 4.92 14.90
N ALA A 47 -4.45 5.18 15.39
CA ALA A 47 -4.20 6.30 16.30
C ALA A 47 -4.51 7.66 15.68
N ILE A 48 -4.43 7.79 14.36
CA ILE A 48 -4.65 9.05 13.64
C ILE A 48 -5.93 9.05 12.80
N GLU A 49 -6.86 8.12 13.04
CA GLU A 49 -8.09 7.93 12.23
C GLU A 49 -7.79 7.50 10.78
N PHE A 50 -6.71 6.76 10.55
CA PHE A 50 -6.39 6.15 9.26
C PHE A 50 -6.58 4.63 9.36
N ASP A 51 -6.69 3.98 8.21
CA ASP A 51 -6.63 2.54 8.07
C ASP A 51 -5.78 2.17 6.86
N TYR A 52 -5.47 0.89 6.69
CA TYR A 52 -4.61 0.40 5.62
C TYR A 52 -5.28 -0.70 4.82
N GLY A 53 -4.90 -0.83 3.55
CA GLY A 53 -5.46 -1.80 2.62
C GLY A 53 -4.46 -2.22 1.57
N PHE A 54 -4.86 -3.21 0.79
CA PHE A 54 -4.14 -3.67 -0.40
C PHE A 54 -5.10 -3.62 -1.58
N ASP A 55 -4.67 -2.96 -2.65
CA ASP A 55 -5.41 -2.87 -3.90
C ASP A 55 -4.86 -3.91 -4.88
N GLU A 56 -5.69 -4.90 -5.22
CA GLU A 56 -5.32 -6.01 -6.09
C GLU A 56 -5.17 -5.58 -7.55
N ASP A 57 -5.89 -4.53 -7.99
CA ASP A 57 -5.89 -4.08 -9.39
C ASP A 57 -4.58 -3.37 -9.74
N ILE A 58 -3.99 -2.65 -8.78
CA ILE A 58 -2.69 -1.97 -8.94
C ILE A 58 -1.54 -2.64 -8.19
N LEU A 59 -1.83 -3.72 -7.46
CA LEU A 59 -0.91 -4.50 -6.62
C LEU A 59 -0.09 -3.60 -5.66
N LEU A 60 -0.80 -2.81 -4.86
CA LEU A 60 -0.19 -1.78 -4.02
C LEU A 60 -0.84 -1.72 -2.63
N ASP A 61 0.00 -1.70 -1.58
CA ASP A 61 -0.46 -1.34 -0.24
C ASP A 61 -0.69 0.16 -0.14
N TYR A 62 -1.73 0.56 0.57
CA TYR A 62 -2.05 1.97 0.76
C TYR A 62 -2.62 2.23 2.15
N VAL A 63 -2.59 3.50 2.53
CA VAL A 63 -3.19 4.01 3.75
C VAL A 63 -4.25 5.02 3.37
N PHE A 64 -5.41 5.00 4.03
CA PHE A 64 -6.53 5.88 3.73
C PHE A 64 -7.14 6.46 5.02
N PRO A 65 -7.67 7.69 5.00
CA PRO A 65 -8.32 8.28 6.16
C PRO A 65 -9.72 7.68 6.35
N LEU A 66 -10.13 7.48 7.61
CA LEU A 66 -11.49 7.07 7.99
C LEU A 66 -12.44 8.26 8.12
N SER A 67 -11.91 9.47 8.31
CA SER A 67 -12.71 10.69 8.42
C SER A 67 -13.25 11.12 7.04
N PRO A 68 -14.54 11.52 6.95
CA PRO A 68 -15.11 12.03 5.71
C PRO A 68 -14.49 13.40 5.37
N GLY A 69 -13.65 13.44 4.35
CA GLY A 69 -13.01 14.66 3.84
C GLY A 69 -11.57 14.44 3.42
N PHE A 70 -11.34 14.17 2.13
CA PHE A 70 -10.00 14.02 1.54
C PHE A 70 -9.21 15.34 1.42
N ALA A 71 -9.80 16.47 1.83
CA ALA A 71 -9.27 17.80 1.59
C ALA A 71 -8.36 18.33 2.72
N THR A 72 -8.52 17.82 3.95
CA THR A 72 -7.76 18.30 5.11
C THR A 72 -7.53 17.16 6.11
N PHE A 73 -6.32 16.60 6.11
CA PHE A 73 -5.92 15.65 7.15
C PHE A 73 -5.76 16.39 8.48
N LYS A 74 -6.39 15.88 9.54
CA LYS A 74 -6.22 16.43 10.89
C LYS A 74 -4.81 16.13 11.40
N GLY A 75 -4.26 17.03 12.21
CA GLY A 75 -3.01 16.75 12.92
C GLY A 75 -3.19 15.58 13.89
N GLY A 76 -2.37 14.54 13.74
CA GLY A 76 -2.36 13.33 14.59
C GLY A 76 -1.03 13.10 15.31
N GLU A 77 -0.15 14.11 15.37
CA GLU A 77 1.21 13.95 15.89
C GLU A 77 1.27 13.44 17.33
N ARG A 78 0.36 13.90 18.20
CA ARG A 78 0.35 13.54 19.62
C ARG A 78 -0.14 12.11 19.82
N GLU A 79 -1.21 11.75 19.12
CA GLU A 79 -1.82 10.43 19.14
C GLU A 79 -0.86 9.39 18.54
N LEU A 80 -0.20 9.72 17.43
CA LEU A 80 0.86 8.90 16.85
C LEU A 80 2.05 8.75 17.81
N SER A 81 2.47 9.83 18.47
CA SER A 81 3.57 9.78 19.45
C SER A 81 3.28 8.81 20.60
N ARG A 82 2.04 8.79 21.11
CA ARG A 82 1.60 7.80 22.12
C ARG A 82 1.60 6.37 21.58
N ALA A 83 1.19 6.17 20.32
CA ALA A 83 1.18 4.84 19.71
C ALA A 83 2.58 4.22 19.59
N ILE A 84 3.63 5.04 19.45
CA ILE A 84 5.01 4.59 19.24
C ILE A 84 5.93 4.82 20.45
N GLU A 85 5.40 5.28 21.58
CA GLU A 85 6.18 5.64 22.77
C GLU A 85 7.10 4.49 23.23
N GLY A 86 6.56 3.27 23.27
CA GLY A 86 7.29 2.05 23.66
C GLY A 86 8.13 1.38 22.56
N MET A 87 8.20 1.94 21.35
CA MET A 87 9.01 1.40 20.25
C MET A 87 10.47 1.81 20.42
N ASP A 88 11.45 0.94 20.19
CA ASP A 88 12.85 1.36 20.19
C ASP A 88 13.15 2.28 18.98
N GLY A 89 14.27 3.03 19.08
CA GLY A 89 14.64 4.00 18.05
C GLY A 89 14.92 3.38 16.69
N ASP A 90 15.61 2.23 16.66
CA ASP A 90 16.00 1.55 15.43
C ASP A 90 14.78 0.98 14.71
N THR A 91 13.84 0.37 15.44
CA THR A 91 12.55 -0.09 14.90
C THR A 91 11.73 1.07 14.36
N LEU A 92 11.70 2.23 15.04
CA LEU A 92 10.96 3.39 14.57
C LEU A 92 11.56 3.96 13.28
N VAL A 93 12.89 4.00 13.16
CA VAL A 93 13.58 4.41 11.94
C VAL A 93 13.28 3.42 10.82
N ALA A 94 13.47 2.12 11.03
CA ALA A 94 13.18 1.10 10.02
C ALA A 94 11.72 1.13 9.57
N TYR A 95 10.79 1.36 10.51
CA TYR A 95 9.38 1.54 10.21
C TYR A 95 9.13 2.79 9.36
N SER A 96 9.71 3.93 9.73
CA SER A 96 9.64 5.18 8.96
C SER A 96 10.13 4.99 7.53
N GLU A 97 11.27 4.33 7.36
CA GLU A 97 11.87 4.04 6.06
C GLU A 97 11.02 3.11 5.21
N LYS A 98 10.36 2.14 5.84
CA LYS A 98 9.45 1.23 5.16
C LYS A 98 8.18 1.93 4.66
N ILE A 99 7.63 2.86 5.44
CA ILE A 99 6.53 3.73 4.99
C ILE A 99 7.00 4.67 3.88
N TYR A 100 8.22 5.21 3.98
CA TYR A 100 8.83 6.01 2.91
C TYR A 100 8.97 5.20 1.61
N ARG A 101 9.47 3.96 1.70
CA ARG A 101 9.55 3.03 0.56
C ARG A 101 8.19 2.84 -0.11
N LEU A 102 7.12 2.65 0.68
CA LEU A 102 5.77 2.51 0.15
C LEU A 102 5.31 3.76 -0.60
N LYS A 103 5.56 4.95 -0.05
CA LYS A 103 5.28 6.24 -0.70
C LYS A 103 5.98 6.34 -2.06
N ILE A 104 7.27 6.03 -2.11
CA ILE A 104 8.04 6.10 -3.36
C ILE A 104 7.54 5.08 -4.38
N GLN A 105 7.28 3.83 -3.97
CA GLN A 105 6.72 2.82 -4.86
C GLN A 105 5.37 3.26 -5.45
N THR A 106 4.52 3.87 -4.63
CA THR A 106 3.23 4.45 -5.06
C THR A 106 3.44 5.56 -6.10
N ALA A 107 4.36 6.49 -5.84
CA ALA A 107 4.66 7.59 -6.75
C ALA A 107 5.26 7.12 -8.08
N LEU A 108 6.17 6.13 -8.05
CA LEU A 108 6.75 5.54 -9.26
C LEU A 108 5.70 4.77 -10.07
N ARG A 109 4.77 4.07 -9.40
CA ARG A 109 3.65 3.40 -10.07
C ARG A 109 2.71 4.39 -10.75
N MET A 110 2.36 5.47 -10.06
CA MET A 110 1.60 6.59 -10.63
C MET A 110 2.29 7.14 -11.89
N GLU A 111 3.60 7.38 -11.81
CA GLU A 111 4.39 7.91 -12.91
C GLU A 111 4.46 6.93 -14.10
N LYS A 112 4.53 5.63 -13.85
CA LYS A 112 4.42 4.60 -14.88
C LYS A 112 3.07 4.69 -15.60
N TYR A 113 1.96 4.74 -14.86
CA TYR A 113 0.63 4.92 -15.46
C TYR A 113 0.50 6.21 -16.26
N ARG A 114 1.16 7.30 -15.83
CA ARG A 114 1.24 8.54 -16.60
C ARG A 114 1.95 8.34 -17.94
N LYS A 115 3.11 7.66 -17.95
CA LYS A 115 3.89 7.36 -19.16
C LYS A 115 3.13 6.45 -20.12
N ASP A 116 2.43 5.47 -19.57
CA ASP A 116 1.62 4.49 -20.33
C ASP A 116 0.26 5.06 -20.78
N LYS A 117 -0.02 6.34 -20.48
CA LYS A 117 -1.30 7.03 -20.75
C LYS A 117 -2.51 6.35 -20.11
N ASN A 118 -2.30 5.59 -19.04
CA ASN A 118 -3.37 5.03 -18.21
C ASN A 118 -3.87 6.09 -17.22
N TRP A 119 -4.65 7.04 -17.73
CA TRP A 119 -5.15 8.17 -16.95
C TRP A 119 -6.05 7.75 -15.80
N SER A 120 -6.81 6.67 -15.95
CA SER A 120 -7.69 6.17 -14.88
C SER A 120 -6.87 5.80 -13.64
N GLN A 121 -5.82 5.00 -13.82
CA GLN A 121 -4.99 4.57 -12.70
C GLN A 121 -4.07 5.69 -12.17
N TYR A 122 -3.58 6.56 -13.07
CA TYR A 122 -2.86 7.76 -12.66
C TYR A 122 -3.72 8.65 -11.74
N THR A 123 -4.95 8.98 -12.16
CA THR A 123 -5.88 9.81 -11.39
C THR A 123 -6.30 9.14 -10.10
N TYR A 124 -6.54 7.83 -10.12
CA TYR A 124 -6.83 7.07 -8.92
C TYR A 124 -5.68 7.21 -7.90
N ILE A 125 -4.45 6.93 -8.29
CA ILE A 125 -3.29 7.01 -7.38
C ILE A 125 -3.06 8.45 -6.88
N SER A 126 -3.15 9.44 -7.77
CA SER A 126 -2.92 10.84 -7.41
C SER A 126 -3.99 11.41 -6.49
N THR A 127 -5.20 10.86 -6.52
CA THR A 127 -6.36 11.38 -5.76
C THR A 127 -6.56 10.66 -4.44
N TYR A 128 -6.42 9.33 -4.38
CA TYR A 128 -6.82 8.55 -3.19
C TYR A 128 -5.65 7.94 -2.41
N PRO A 129 -4.78 7.08 -2.96
CA PRO A 129 -3.70 6.44 -2.21
C PRO A 129 -2.52 7.36 -1.86
N LEU A 130 -2.05 8.19 -2.81
CA LEU A 130 -0.79 8.93 -2.61
C LEU A 130 -0.91 10.07 -1.59
N PRO A 131 -1.92 10.94 -1.61
CA PRO A 131 -2.02 12.04 -0.65
C PRO A 131 -2.05 11.61 0.84
N PRO A 132 -2.88 10.65 1.28
CA PRO A 132 -2.89 10.21 2.67
C PRO A 132 -1.62 9.45 3.05
N LEU A 133 -1.03 8.68 2.13
CA LEU A 133 0.23 8.01 2.37
C LEU A 133 1.38 9.02 2.55
N ASP A 134 1.41 10.09 1.76
CA ASP A 134 2.39 11.17 1.91
C ASP A 134 2.27 11.86 3.28
N HIS A 135 1.04 12.21 3.67
CA HIS A 135 0.77 12.78 4.98
C HIS A 135 1.21 11.85 6.12
N TYR A 136 0.83 10.57 6.03
CA TYR A 136 1.17 9.57 7.03
C TYR A 136 2.68 9.34 7.14
N ALA A 137 3.38 9.22 6.00
CA ALA A 137 4.82 9.10 5.95
C ALA A 137 5.53 10.27 6.63
N GLY A 138 5.06 11.50 6.37
CA GLY A 138 5.58 12.70 7.02
C GLY A 138 5.42 12.69 8.53
N LEU A 139 4.26 12.26 9.05
CA LEU A 139 4.03 12.14 10.49
C LEU A 139 4.97 11.12 11.13
N VAL A 140 5.13 9.94 10.54
CA VAL A 140 6.00 8.88 11.07
C VAL A 140 7.47 9.32 11.07
N GLU A 141 7.92 9.95 9.98
CA GLU A 141 9.28 10.48 9.86
C GLU A 141 9.58 11.53 10.93
N GLN A 142 8.66 12.46 11.16
CA GLN A 142 8.81 13.46 12.22
C GLN A 142 8.99 12.82 13.60
N GLN A 143 8.30 11.71 13.87
CA GLN A 143 8.48 11.02 15.15
C GLN A 143 9.84 10.31 15.24
N ALA A 144 10.31 9.71 14.14
CA ALA A 144 11.66 9.13 14.08
C ALA A 144 12.73 10.20 14.34
N LEU A 145 12.61 11.36 13.69
CA LEU A 145 13.49 12.52 13.88
C LEU A 145 13.47 13.07 15.31
N LYS A 146 12.31 13.05 15.98
CA LYS A 146 12.19 13.48 17.39
C LYS A 146 12.88 12.49 18.34
N LYS A 147 12.84 11.19 18.04
CA LYS A 147 13.35 10.13 18.92
C LYS A 147 14.84 9.84 18.73
N VAL A 148 15.35 9.85 17.49
CA VAL A 148 16.72 9.46 17.16
C VAL A 148 17.53 10.67 16.72
N LYS A 149 18.42 11.15 17.59
CA LYS A 149 19.16 12.42 17.40
C LYS A 149 20.04 12.44 16.14
N GLY A 150 20.66 11.32 15.77
CA GLY A 150 21.54 11.24 14.59
C GLY A 150 20.81 11.00 13.27
N TYR A 151 19.53 10.62 13.31
CA TYR A 151 18.79 10.26 12.10
C TYR A 151 18.64 11.44 11.12
N ARG A 152 18.57 12.67 11.64
CA ARG A 152 18.48 13.89 10.82
C ARG A 152 19.65 14.04 9.85
N ASP A 153 20.85 13.64 10.26
CA ASP A 153 22.07 13.85 9.47
C ASP A 153 22.20 12.82 8.35
N GLU A 154 21.60 11.64 8.53
CA GLU A 154 21.70 10.50 7.60
C GLU A 154 20.44 10.32 6.72
N ILE A 155 19.31 10.96 7.06
CA ILE A 155 18.00 10.65 6.46
C ILE A 155 17.98 10.80 4.94
N GLU A 156 18.62 11.83 4.39
CA GLU A 156 18.62 12.08 2.94
C GLU A 156 19.45 11.03 2.18
N GLU A 157 20.57 10.60 2.75
CA GLU A 157 21.39 9.52 2.18
C GLU A 157 20.59 8.21 2.18
N ARG A 158 19.96 7.89 3.31
CA ARG A 158 19.15 6.67 3.47
C ARG A 158 17.94 6.65 2.55
N LYS A 159 17.22 7.78 2.39
CA LYS A 159 16.13 7.92 1.40
C LYS A 159 16.63 7.70 -0.03
N SER A 160 17.78 8.27 -0.38
CA SER A 160 18.41 8.09 -1.69
C SER A 160 18.80 6.62 -1.95
N GLU A 161 19.29 5.91 -0.94
CA GLU A 161 19.55 4.46 -1.03
C GLU A 161 18.27 3.66 -1.26
N ILE A 162 17.20 3.96 -0.50
CA ILE A 162 15.90 3.32 -0.66
C ILE A 162 15.36 3.55 -2.08
N GLU A 163 15.37 4.79 -2.56
CA GLU A 163 14.92 5.15 -3.91
C GLU A 163 15.70 4.41 -5.00
N ARG A 164 17.04 4.41 -4.91
CA ARG A 164 17.90 3.66 -5.84
C ARG A 164 17.57 2.17 -5.82
N GLY A 165 17.37 1.59 -4.64
CA GLY A 165 16.98 0.18 -4.48
C GLY A 165 15.66 -0.13 -5.18
N ILE A 166 14.62 0.68 -4.94
CA ILE A 166 13.30 0.51 -5.58
C ILE A 166 13.41 0.62 -7.10
N ILE A 167 14.13 1.61 -7.62
CA ILE A 167 14.28 1.80 -9.07
C ILE A 167 14.99 0.59 -9.70
N MET A 168 16.02 0.05 -9.04
CA MET A 168 16.71 -1.16 -9.51
C MET A 168 15.79 -2.38 -9.51
N GLU A 169 15.00 -2.59 -8.44
CA GLU A 169 14.02 -3.68 -8.36
C GLU A 169 12.97 -3.57 -9.49
N MET A 170 12.44 -2.37 -9.73
CA MET A 170 11.47 -2.14 -10.81
C MET A 170 12.06 -2.40 -12.19
N ARG A 171 13.27 -1.90 -12.47
CA ARG A 171 13.97 -2.15 -13.73
C ARG A 171 14.26 -3.64 -13.93
N ARG A 172 14.64 -4.34 -12.87
CA ARG A 172 14.86 -5.78 -12.91
C ARG A 172 13.57 -6.52 -13.25
N ALA A 173 12.45 -6.18 -12.63
CA ALA A 173 11.15 -6.78 -12.92
C ALA A 173 10.73 -6.52 -14.38
N GLU A 174 10.92 -5.30 -14.89
CA GLU A 174 10.64 -4.96 -16.30
C GLU A 174 11.53 -5.74 -17.27
N PHE A 175 12.82 -5.89 -16.94
CA PHE A 175 13.74 -6.71 -17.74
C PHE A 175 13.33 -8.18 -17.74
N GLU A 176 13.01 -8.76 -16.57
CA GLU A 176 12.55 -10.15 -16.45
C GLU A 176 11.24 -10.40 -17.20
N GLU A 177 10.34 -9.41 -17.25
CA GLU A 177 9.11 -9.47 -18.04
C GLU A 177 9.42 -9.47 -19.55
N LEU A 178 10.24 -8.54 -20.04
CA LEU A 178 10.66 -8.49 -21.44
C LEU A 178 11.39 -9.77 -21.86
N TRP A 179 12.28 -10.28 -21.01
CA TRP A 179 13.06 -11.49 -21.28
C TRP A 179 12.19 -12.75 -21.43
N LYS A 180 11.08 -12.84 -20.71
CA LYS A 180 10.12 -13.95 -20.89
C LYS A 180 9.49 -13.94 -22.27
N TYR A 181 9.18 -12.76 -22.82
CA TYR A 181 8.59 -12.66 -24.16
C TYR A 181 9.57 -12.99 -25.28
N ASP A 182 10.87 -12.72 -25.09
CA ASP A 182 11.91 -13.01 -26.10
C ASP A 182 12.35 -14.49 -26.16
N TYR A 183 12.13 -15.28 -25.09
CA TYR A 183 12.52 -16.70 -25.05
C TYR A 183 11.38 -17.67 -25.43
N ASP A 184 10.12 -17.23 -25.29
CA ASP A 184 8.92 -18.00 -25.66
C ASP A 184 8.38 -17.68 -27.08
N SER A 185 9.14 -16.93 -27.90
CA SER A 185 8.86 -16.60 -29.30
C SER A 185 9.75 -17.35 -30.29
#